data_AF-A0A8T4KQS3-F1
#
_entry.id   AF-A0A8T4KQS3-F1
#
_cell.length_a   1.000
_cell.length_b   1.000
_cell.length_c   1.000
_cell.angle_alpha   90.00
_cell.angle_beta   90.00
_cell.angle_gamma   90.00
#
_symmetry.space_group_name_H-M   'P 1'
#
loop_
_entity.id
_entity.type
_entity.pdbx_description
1 polymer ?
#
loop_
_entity_poly.entity_id
_entity_poly.type
_entity_poly.pdbx_seq_one_letter_code
_entity_poly.pdbx_strand_id
1 'polypeptide(L)'
;MVNPFEALVTNLNGLGFFGFLLPWIFTFAVLFGLLLKSKAFGENKRIIGVISLVAAFFVVGFGGPAIAVFFSSLFGLAAVVLAGILVIALFLAMSGTDISKIAENKAVAYAIVGIGIVVFFTAAGSLGIQLSESSVSIIFMLLILIVAIAFITK
;
A
#
# COMPACT_ATOMS: atom_id res chain seq x y z
N MET A 1 1.38 23.45 27.09
CA MET A 1 0.67 22.19 27.38
C MET A 1 0.89 21.27 26.19
N VAL A 2 1.36 20.04 26.40
CA VAL A 2 1.52 19.06 25.31
C VAL A 2 0.14 18.67 24.80
N ASN A 3 -0.04 18.60 23.48
CA ASN A 3 -1.30 18.18 22.89
C ASN A 3 -1.59 16.72 23.29
N PRO A 4 -2.79 16.37 23.80
CA PRO A 4 -3.10 15.01 24.23
C PRO A 4 -2.92 13.94 23.14
N PHE A 5 -3.14 14.30 21.87
CA PHE A 5 -2.89 13.40 20.75
C PHE A 5 -1.40 13.16 20.51
N GLU A 6 -0.58 14.20 20.63
CA GLU A 6 0.87 14.09 20.50
C GLU A 6 1.45 13.21 21.61
N ALA A 7 0.96 13.38 22.84
CA ALA A 7 1.33 12.54 23.98
C ALA A 7 0.95 11.07 23.74
N LEU A 8 -0.26 10.80 23.22
CA LEU A 8 -0.70 9.45 22.89
C LEU A 8 0.19 8.80 21.82
N VAL A 9 0.43 9.50 20.71
CA VAL A 9 1.24 8.97 19.60
C VAL A 9 2.67 8.68 20.06
N THR A 10 3.25 9.58 20.86
CA THR A 10 4.60 9.42 21.40
C THR A 10 4.69 8.19 22.30
N ASN A 11 3.72 7.99 23.19
CA ASN A 11 3.66 6.81 24.06
C ASN A 11 3.50 5.51 23.27
N LEU A 12 2.59 5.48 22.29
CA LEU A 12 2.40 4.31 21.42
C LEU A 12 3.67 3.99 20.61
N ASN A 13 4.36 5.01 20.12
CA ASN A 13 5.63 4.83 19.43
C ASN A 13 6.70 4.27 20.37
N GLY A 14 6.81 4.79 21.59
CA GLY A 14 7.74 4.29 22.62
C GLY A 14 7.48 2.84 23.04
N LEU A 15 6.22 2.38 22.97
CA LEU A 15 5.85 0.97 23.20
C LEU A 15 6.08 0.06 21.98
N GLY A 16 6.58 0.59 20.86
CA GLY A 16 6.79 -0.17 19.63
C GLY A 16 5.50 -0.50 18.87
N PHE A 17 4.40 0.22 19.12
CA PHE A 17 3.12 -0.05 18.46
C PHE A 17 3.23 0.06 16.94
N PHE A 18 3.83 1.15 16.44
CA PHE A 18 4.07 1.38 15.01
C PHE A 18 5.31 0.64 14.49
N GLY A 19 6.32 0.47 15.35
CA GLY A 19 7.60 -0.16 15.02
C GLY A 19 7.58 -1.69 14.95
N PHE A 20 6.61 -2.33 15.60
CA PHE A 20 6.58 -3.78 15.78
C PHE A 20 5.16 -4.34 15.65
N LEU A 21 4.22 -3.87 16.47
CA LEU A 21 2.90 -4.50 16.59
C LEU A 21 2.08 -4.41 15.29
N LEU A 22 1.97 -3.22 14.70
CA LEU A 22 1.19 -3.04 13.46
C LEU A 22 1.78 -3.80 12.27
N PRO A 23 3.10 -3.71 11.97
CA PRO A 23 3.72 -4.55 10.95
C PRO A 23 3.46 -6.04 11.17
N TRP A 24 3.58 -6.50 12.42
CA TRP A 24 3.38 -7.91 12.77
C TRP A 24 1.95 -8.38 12.50
N ILE A 25 0.95 -7.63 12.99
CA ILE A 25 -0.47 -7.94 12.75
C ILE A 25 -0.77 -7.91 11.26
N PHE A 26 -0.23 -6.93 10.53
CA PHE A 26 -0.45 -6.79 9.10
C PHE A 26 0.14 -7.99 8.33
N THR A 27 1.39 -8.36 8.59
CA THR A 27 2.01 -9.54 7.97
C THR A 27 1.23 -10.81 8.29
N PHE A 28 0.80 -10.98 9.55
CA PHE A 28 -0.04 -12.11 9.95
C PHE A 28 -1.33 -12.16 9.13
N ALA A 29 -2.06 -11.05 9.04
CA ALA A 29 -3.33 -10.98 8.33
C ALA A 29 -3.19 -11.28 6.83
N VAL A 30 -2.15 -10.74 6.20
CA VAL A 30 -1.85 -10.98 4.78
C VAL A 30 -1.51 -12.45 4.54
N LEU A 31 -0.58 -13.03 5.32
CA LEU A 31 -0.19 -14.43 5.17
C LEU A 31 -1.37 -15.37 5.43
N PHE A 32 -2.15 -15.11 6.48
CA PHE A 32 -3.32 -15.91 6.82
C PHE A 32 -4.37 -15.87 5.71
N GLY A 33 -4.69 -14.67 5.19
CA GLY A 33 -5.63 -14.51 4.09
C GLY A 33 -5.17 -15.18 2.80
N LEU A 34 -3.88 -15.06 2.46
CA LEU A 34 -3.30 -15.69 1.27
C LEU A 34 -3.30 -17.22 1.38
N LEU A 35 -2.92 -17.78 2.52
CA LEU A 35 -2.90 -19.23 2.74
C LEU A 35 -4.30 -19.84 2.76
N LEU A 36 -5.29 -19.12 3.28
CA LEU A 36 -6.70 -19.51 3.17
C LEU A 36 -7.17 -19.53 1.71
N LYS A 37 -6.83 -18.49 0.94
CA LYS A 37 -7.23 -18.38 -0.47
C LYS A 37 -6.55 -19.42 -1.36
N SER A 38 -5.27 -19.71 -1.11
CA SER A 38 -4.48 -20.65 -1.92
C SER A 38 -4.79 -22.11 -1.64
N LYS A 39 -5.45 -22.43 -0.51
CA LYS A 39 -5.67 -23.79 -0.02
C LYS A 39 -4.38 -24.63 0.09
N ALA A 40 -3.22 -23.98 0.27
CA ALA A 40 -1.92 -24.64 0.32
C ALA A 40 -1.83 -25.71 1.43
N PHE A 41 -2.59 -25.56 2.51
CA PHE A 41 -2.68 -26.51 3.62
C PHE A 41 -4.10 -27.07 3.80
N GLY A 42 -4.89 -27.10 2.72
CA GLY A 42 -6.31 -27.44 2.76
C GLY A 42 -7.14 -26.39 3.52
N GLU A 43 -8.16 -26.84 4.24
CA GLU A 43 -9.12 -25.96 4.93
C GLU A 43 -8.87 -25.87 6.45
N ASN A 44 -7.75 -26.40 6.93
CA ASN A 44 -7.43 -26.37 8.35
C ASN A 44 -6.96 -24.99 8.81
N LYS A 45 -7.93 -24.15 9.22
CA LYS A 45 -7.69 -22.78 9.70
C LYS A 45 -6.74 -22.71 10.91
N ARG A 46 -6.66 -23.75 11.75
CA ARG A 46 -5.78 -23.75 12.92
C ARG A 46 -4.32 -23.82 12.50
N ILE A 47 -3.99 -24.71 11.57
CA ILE A 47 -2.63 -24.86 11.03
C ILE A 47 -2.23 -23.58 10.28
N ILE A 48 -3.12 -23.07 9.42
CA ILE A 48 -2.88 -21.83 8.66
C ILE A 48 -2.65 -20.65 9.61
N GLY A 49 -3.43 -20.56 10.70
CA GLY A 49 -3.27 -19.54 11.74
C GLY A 49 -1.90 -19.61 12.42
N VAL A 50 -1.51 -20.78 12.91
CA VAL A 50 -0.22 -20.97 13.59
C VAL A 50 0.96 -20.65 12.67
N ILE A 51 0.93 -21.15 11.42
CA ILE A 51 2.00 -20.89 10.45
C ILE A 51 2.11 -19.41 10.15
N SER A 52 0.99 -18.73 9.88
CA SER A 52 0.97 -17.30 9.57
C SER A 52 1.48 -16.47 10.75
N LEU A 53 1.12 -16.86 11.98
CA LEU A 53 1.53 -16.17 13.20
C LEU A 53 3.04 -16.26 13.41
N VAL A 54 3.58 -17.48 13.31
CA VAL A 54 5.01 -17.74 13.43
C VAL A 54 5.80 -17.02 12.33
N ALA A 55 5.33 -17.10 11.08
CA ALA A 55 5.96 -16.40 9.96
C ALA A 55 5.96 -14.88 10.15
N ALA A 56 4.86 -14.30 10.64
CA ALA A 56 4.81 -12.86 10.93
C ALA A 56 5.82 -12.44 11.99
N PHE A 57 6.02 -13.24 13.05
CA PHE A 57 7.06 -12.97 14.05
C PHE A 57 8.46 -13.02 13.45
N PHE A 58 8.74 -13.96 12.54
CA PHE A 58 10.03 -14.00 11.86
C PHE A 58 10.25 -12.81 10.93
N VAL A 59 9.22 -12.38 10.20
CA VAL A 59 9.31 -11.20 9.33
C VAL A 59 9.66 -9.96 10.13
N VAL A 60 8.97 -9.71 11.25
CA VAL A 60 9.27 -8.54 12.09
C VAL A 60 10.56 -8.71 12.89
N GLY A 61 10.87 -9.91 13.36
CA GLY A 61 12.13 -10.19 14.06
C GLY A 61 13.37 -10.05 13.17
N PHE A 62 13.28 -10.45 11.90
CA PHE A 62 14.38 -10.32 10.93
C PHE A 62 14.45 -8.93 10.31
N GLY A 63 13.31 -8.38 9.89
CA GLY A 63 13.25 -7.08 9.20
C GLY A 63 13.24 -5.87 10.13
N GLY A 64 12.94 -6.06 11.42
CA GLY A 64 13.08 -5.07 12.48
C GLY A 64 12.50 -3.68 12.14
N PRO A 65 13.18 -2.59 12.53
CA PRO A 65 12.74 -1.22 12.24
C PRO A 65 12.56 -0.91 10.75
N ALA A 66 13.29 -1.59 9.86
CA ALA A 66 13.24 -1.32 8.43
C ALA A 66 11.87 -1.65 7.83
N ILE A 67 11.25 -2.76 8.25
CA ILE A 67 9.89 -3.13 7.83
C ILE A 67 8.86 -2.13 8.34
N ALA A 68 9.02 -1.62 9.57
CA ALA A 68 8.14 -0.60 10.10
C ALA A 68 8.23 0.72 9.33
N VAL A 69 9.45 1.15 8.99
CA VAL A 69 9.67 2.35 8.15
C VAL A 69 9.08 2.14 6.76
N PHE A 70 9.26 0.95 6.18
CA PHE A 70 8.67 0.59 4.89
C PHE A 70 7.14 0.70 4.92
N PHE A 71 6.47 0.06 5.87
CA PHE A 71 5.01 0.11 5.95
C PHE A 71 4.49 1.50 6.29
N SER A 72 5.16 2.23 7.19
CA SER A 72 4.79 3.62 7.51
C SER A 72 4.90 4.53 6.28
N SER A 73 5.95 4.35 5.48
CA SER A 73 6.14 5.07 4.21
C SER A 73 5.12 4.64 3.16
N LEU A 74 4.89 3.34 2.99
CA LEU A 74 3.97 2.77 2.03
C LEU A 74 2.55 3.27 2.27
N PHE A 75 2.04 3.11 3.50
CA PHE A 75 0.68 3.52 3.85
C PHE A 75 0.55 5.04 3.96
N GLY A 76 1.59 5.76 4.39
CA GLY A 76 1.61 7.22 4.37
C GLY A 76 1.48 7.78 2.96
N LEU A 77 2.31 7.31 2.03
CA LEU A 77 2.25 7.71 0.62
C LEU A 77 0.94 7.27 -0.04
N ALA A 78 0.49 6.04 0.22
CA ALA A 78 -0.78 5.54 -0.30
C ALA A 78 -1.96 6.40 0.19
N ALA A 79 -1.98 6.81 1.47
CA ALA A 79 -3.03 7.66 2.01
C ALA A 79 -3.07 9.03 1.32
N VAL A 80 -1.90 9.66 1.07
CA VAL A 80 -1.80 10.93 0.34
C VAL A 80 -2.30 10.78 -1.09
N VAL A 81 -1.88 9.73 -1.79
CA VAL A 81 -2.32 9.44 -3.16
C VAL A 81 -3.83 9.20 -3.22
N LEU A 82 -4.36 8.38 -2.31
CA LEU A 82 -5.80 8.11 -2.24
C LEU A 82 -6.60 9.37 -1.92
N ALA A 83 -6.12 10.23 -1.02
CA ALA A 83 -6.74 11.53 -0.76
C ALA A 83 -6.77 12.39 -2.03
N GLY A 84 -5.68 12.44 -2.80
CA GLY A 84 -5.64 13.14 -4.09
C GLY A 84 -6.65 12.59 -5.11
N ILE A 85 -6.73 11.25 -5.24
CA ILE A 85 -7.70 10.58 -6.11
C ILE A 85 -9.13 10.91 -5.68
N LEU A 86 -9.42 10.92 -4.37
CA LEU A 86 -10.74 11.25 -3.83
C LEU A 86 -11.12 12.71 -4.12
N VAL A 87 -10.17 13.65 -4.02
CA VAL A 87 -10.40 15.06 -4.37
C VAL A 87 -10.72 15.20 -5.86
N ILE A 88 -9.99 14.52 -6.74
CA ILE A 88 -10.29 14.50 -8.19
C ILE A 88 -11.68 13.91 -8.45
N ALA A 89 -11.99 12.78 -7.81
CA ALA A 89 -13.30 12.14 -7.93
C ALA A 89 -14.44 13.08 -7.49
N LEU A 90 -14.25 13.83 -6.39
CA LEU A 90 -15.22 14.82 -5.92
C LEU A 90 -15.52 15.88 -6.99
N PHE A 91 -14.48 16.46 -7.60
CA PHE A 91 -14.67 17.47 -8.65
C PHE A 91 -15.36 16.90 -9.89
N LEU A 92 -15.04 15.67 -10.29
CA LEU A 92 -15.70 14.99 -11.42
C LEU A 92 -17.17 14.69 -11.14
N ALA A 93 -17.52 14.27 -9.91
CA ALA A 93 -18.91 14.13 -9.52
C ALA A 93 -19.65 15.47 -9.58
N MET A 94 -19.04 16.55 -9.08
CA MET A 94 -19.63 17.89 -9.10
C MET A 94 -19.84 18.44 -10.50
N SER A 95 -19.00 18.07 -11.48
CA SER A 95 -19.17 18.43 -12.89
C SER A 95 -20.24 17.59 -13.60
N GLY A 96 -20.97 16.72 -12.90
CA GLY A 96 -21.99 15.84 -13.46
C GLY A 96 -21.42 14.64 -14.22
N THR A 97 -20.12 14.34 -14.05
CA THR A 97 -19.49 13.18 -14.69
C THR A 97 -19.74 11.92 -13.87
N ASP A 98 -20.18 10.86 -14.52
CA ASP A 98 -20.40 9.56 -13.89
C ASP A 98 -19.07 8.85 -13.63
N ILE A 99 -18.62 8.89 -12.37
CA ILE A 99 -17.36 8.29 -11.90
C ILE A 99 -17.33 6.78 -12.18
N SER A 100 -18.48 6.10 -12.16
CA SER A 100 -18.57 4.65 -12.33
C SER A 100 -18.01 4.23 -13.70
N LYS A 101 -18.31 5.00 -14.75
CA LYS A 101 -17.81 4.75 -16.11
C LYS A 101 -16.31 5.00 -16.26
N ILE A 102 -15.74 5.85 -15.41
CA ILE A 102 -14.30 6.11 -15.36
C ILE A 102 -13.61 4.96 -14.62
N ALA A 103 -14.18 4.50 -13.51
CA ALA A 103 -13.65 3.40 -12.71
C ALA A 103 -13.64 2.06 -13.48
N GLU A 104 -14.62 1.83 -14.36
CA GLU A 104 -14.68 0.64 -15.22
C GLU A 104 -13.69 0.66 -16.40
N ASN A 105 -13.05 1.81 -16.67
CA ASN A 105 -12.11 1.93 -17.78
C ASN A 105 -10.80 1.18 -17.45
N LYS A 106 -10.45 0.19 -18.29
CA LYS A 106 -9.21 -0.59 -18.16
C LYS A 106 -7.96 0.30 -18.09
N ALA A 107 -7.96 1.44 -18.77
CA ALA A 107 -6.83 2.38 -18.73
C ALA A 107 -6.68 3.03 -17.35
N VAL A 108 -7.80 3.34 -16.68
CA VAL A 108 -7.80 3.88 -15.32
C VAL A 108 -7.36 2.80 -14.34
N ALA A 109 -7.80 1.55 -14.53
CA ALA A 109 -7.31 0.43 -13.74
C ALA A 109 -5.79 0.23 -13.88
N TYR A 110 -5.25 0.28 -15.11
CA TYR A 110 -3.80 0.22 -15.32
C TYR A 110 -3.07 1.42 -14.73
N ALA A 111 -3.65 2.61 -14.80
CA ALA A 111 -3.09 3.80 -14.18
C ALA A 111 -2.99 3.66 -12.66
N ILE A 112 -4.04 3.18 -12.00
CA ILE A 112 -4.08 2.92 -10.56
C ILE A 112 -3.04 1.86 -10.17
N VAL A 113 -2.92 0.77 -10.94
CA VAL A 113 -1.90 -0.26 -10.71
C VAL A 113 -0.50 0.33 -10.86
N GLY A 114 -0.24 1.14 -11.89
CA GLY A 114 1.05 1.80 -12.10
C GLY A 114 1.41 2.75 -10.96
N ILE A 115 0.45 3.55 -10.49
CA ILE A 115 0.64 4.41 -9.29
C ILE A 115 0.98 3.54 -8.07
N GLY A 116 0.26 2.43 -7.87
CA GLY A 116 0.53 1.50 -6.78
C GLY A 116 1.95 0.93 -6.81
N ILE A 117 2.45 0.59 -8.01
CA ILE A 117 3.83 0.13 -8.22
C ILE A 117 4.83 1.22 -7.84
N VAL A 118 4.61 2.46 -8.31
CA VAL A 118 5.50 3.59 -7.97
C VAL A 118 5.53 3.82 -6.46
N VAL A 119 4.36 3.90 -5.81
CA VAL A 119 4.25 4.09 -4.36
C VAL A 119 4.97 2.96 -3.60
N PHE A 120 4.80 1.71 -4.04
CA PHE A 120 5.47 0.55 -3.45
C PHE A 120 6.99 0.68 -3.52
N PHE A 121 7.54 0.98 -4.70
CA PHE A 121 8.99 1.08 -4.87
C PHE A 121 9.58 2.33 -4.22
N THR A 122 8.86 3.44 -4.18
CA THR A 122 9.27 4.62 -3.41
C THR A 122 9.36 4.29 -1.93
N ALA A 123 8.36 3.58 -1.37
CA ALA A 123 8.42 3.11 0.01
C ALA A 123 9.54 2.10 0.24
N ALA A 124 9.80 1.21 -0.72
CA ALA A 124 10.88 0.22 -0.69
C ALA A 124 12.28 0.85 -0.69
N GLY A 125 12.42 2.14 -1.04
CA GLY A 125 13.66 2.89 -0.89
C GLY A 125 14.21 2.87 0.54
N SER A 126 13.33 2.79 1.54
CA SER A 126 13.70 2.61 2.96
C SER A 126 14.38 1.27 3.27
N LEU A 127 14.21 0.28 2.39
CA LEU A 127 14.85 -1.05 2.47
C LEU A 127 16.12 -1.11 1.60
N GLY A 128 16.58 0.02 1.04
CA GLY A 128 17.70 0.08 0.11
C GLY A 128 17.34 -0.29 -1.34
N ILE A 129 16.07 -0.59 -1.62
CA ILE A 129 15.57 -0.86 -2.98
C ILE A 129 15.07 0.45 -3.57
N GLN A 130 15.95 1.20 -4.22
CA GLN A 130 15.60 2.48 -4.84
C GLN A 130 15.41 2.32 -6.34
N LEU A 131 14.32 2.88 -6.87
CA LEU A 131 14.23 3.14 -8.30
C LEU A 131 15.16 4.29 -8.65
N SER A 132 15.93 4.11 -9.72
CA SER A 132 16.66 5.25 -10.30
C SER A 132 15.66 6.32 -10.77
N GLU A 133 16.04 7.60 -10.71
CA GLU A 133 15.22 8.70 -11.23
C GLU A 133 14.83 8.47 -12.70
N SER A 134 15.72 7.82 -13.46
CA SER A 134 15.47 7.39 -14.84
C SER A 134 14.34 6.35 -14.92
N SER A 135 14.32 5.36 -14.02
CA SER A 135 13.26 4.34 -13.96
C SER A 135 11.91 4.97 -13.61
N VAL A 136 11.87 5.90 -12.65
CA VAL A 136 10.65 6.63 -12.26
C VAL A 136 10.11 7.44 -13.45
N SER A 137 11.01 8.15 -14.15
CA SER A 137 10.65 8.96 -15.31
C SER A 137 10.08 8.11 -16.46
N ILE A 138 10.68 6.94 -16.72
CA ILE A 138 10.19 5.99 -17.74
C ILE A 138 8.81 5.46 -17.36
N ILE A 139 8.60 5.05 -16.11
CA ILE A 139 7.30 4.53 -15.65
C ILE A 139 6.22 5.62 -15.76
N PHE A 140 6.54 6.86 -15.39
CA PHE A 140 5.62 7.99 -15.51
C PHE A 140 5.27 8.30 -16.98
N MET A 141 6.27 8.28 -17.88
CA MET A 141 6.04 8.47 -19.31
C MET A 141 5.17 7.37 -19.90
N LEU A 142 5.37 6.11 -19.51
CA LEU A 142 4.53 4.99 -19.92
C LEU A 142 3.08 5.13 -19.43
N LEU A 143 2.90 5.59 -18.18
CA LEU A 143 1.58 5.89 -17.63
C LEU A 143 0.84 6.95 -18.46
N ILE A 144 1.51 8.05 -18.80
CA ILE A 144 0.94 9.11 -19.65
C ILE A 144 0.58 8.56 -21.03
N LEU A 145 1.45 7.75 -21.64
CA LEU A 145 1.18 7.14 -22.94
C LEU A 145 -0.04 6.22 -22.90
N ILE A 146 -0.19 5.39 -21.86
CA ILE A 146 -1.36 4.52 -21.69
C ILE A 146 -2.63 5.35 -21.56
N VAL A 147 -2.61 6.42 -20.77
CA VAL A 147 -3.75 7.33 -20.61
C VAL A 147 -4.09 8.03 -21.93
N ALA A 148 -3.09 8.51 -22.66
CA ALA A 148 -3.27 9.17 -23.96
C ALA A 148 -3.83 8.21 -25.01
N ILE A 149 -3.28 7.01 -25.14
CA ILE A 149 -3.77 5.97 -26.06
C ILE A 149 -5.22 5.61 -25.71
N ALA A 150 -5.54 5.46 -24.43
CA ALA A 150 -6.90 5.15 -23.99
C ALA A 150 -7.90 6.27 -24.23
N PHE A 151 -7.44 7.52 -24.24
CA PHE A 151 -8.26 8.68 -24.59
C PHE A 151 -8.52 8.76 -26.11
N ILE A 152 -7.52 8.40 -26.93
CA ILE A 152 -7.62 8.43 -28.40
C ILE A 152 -8.38 7.21 -28.97
N THR A 153 -8.31 6.06 -28.30
CA THR A 153 -8.95 4.81 -28.75
C THR A 153 -10.42 4.69 -28.29
N LYS A 154 -10.93 5.70 -27.56
CA LYS A 154 -12.37 5.87 -27.25
C LYS A 154 -13.02 6.80 -28.26
#